data_AF-A0A951L3F4-F1
#
_entry.id   AF-A0A951L3F4-F1
#
_cell.length_a   1.000
_cell.length_b   1.000
_cell.length_c   1.000
_cell.angle_alpha   90.00
_cell.angle_beta   90.00
_cell.angle_gamma   90.00
#
_symmetry.space_group_name_H-M   'P 1'
#
loop_
_entity.id
_entity.type
_entity.pdbx_description
1 polymer ?
#
loop_
_entity_poly.entity_id
_entity_poly.type
_entity_poly.pdbx_seq_one_letter_code
_entity_poly.pdbx_strand_id
1 'polypeptide(L)' 'MRRVLASELGKQLYRRRQQSIEPVYGHTKHNRRFDRFHRRGRLAVQTEWRLITMSHNLAKLHRHQIATLRA' A
#
# COMPACT_ATOMS: atom_id res chain seq x y z
N MET A 1 -6.49 -20.19 0.93
CA MET A 1 -5.53 -19.51 0.01
C MET A 1 -4.80 -20.46 -0.94
N ARG A 2 -4.25 -21.61 -0.50
CA ARG A 2 -3.47 -22.52 -1.38
C ARG A 2 -4.16 -22.88 -2.70
N ARG A 3 -5.44 -23.26 -2.68
CA ARG A 3 -6.22 -23.58 -3.89
C ARG A 3 -6.30 -22.43 -4.90
N VAL A 4 -6.51 -21.20 -4.42
CA VAL A 4 -6.64 -20.00 -5.27
C VAL A 4 -5.28 -19.63 -5.87
N LEU A 5 -4.21 -19.69 -5.07
CA LEU A 5 -2.84 -19.38 -5.50
C LEU A 5 -2.24 -20.44 -6.44
N ALA A 6 -2.74 -21.67 -6.39
CA ALA A 6 -2.28 -22.76 -7.26
C ALA A 6 -2.76 -22.64 -8.71
N SER A 7 -3.85 -21.88 -8.96
CA SER A 7 -4.34 -21.61 -10.31
C SER A 7 -3.36 -20.72 -11.10
N GLU A 8 -3.34 -20.85 -12.42
CA GLU A 8 -2.49 -20.01 -13.27
C GLU A 8 -2.81 -18.52 -13.11
N LEU A 9 -4.09 -18.17 -13.06
CA LEU A 9 -4.54 -16.80 -12.76
C LEU A 9 -4.03 -16.34 -11.38
N GLY A 10 -4.14 -17.19 -10.36
CA GLY A 10 -3.65 -16.91 -9.01
C GLY A 10 -2.15 -16.63 -8.98
N LYS A 11 -1.34 -17.43 -9.69
CA LYS A 11 0.11 -17.23 -9.82
C LYS A 11 0.45 -15.92 -10.52
N GLN A 12 -0.29 -15.55 -11.57
CA GLN A 12 -0.08 -14.29 -12.30
C GLN A 12 -0.40 -13.08 -11.41
N LEU A 13 -1.56 -13.09 -10.73
CA LEU A 13 -1.95 -12.03 -9.80
C LEU A 13 -0.96 -11.92 -8.63
N TYR A 14 -0.48 -13.05 -8.10
CA TYR A 14 0.52 -13.06 -7.04
C TYR A 14 1.85 -12.44 -7.48
N ARG A 15 2.33 -12.74 -8.69
CA ARG A 15 3.51 -12.09 -9.27
C ARG A 15 3.32 -10.58 -9.41
N ARG A 16 2.16 -10.13 -9.91
CA ARG A 16 1.83 -8.70 -10.02
C ARG A 16 1.80 -8.01 -8.65
N ARG A 17 1.36 -8.71 -7.60
CA ARG A 17 1.29 -8.19 -6.23
C ARG A 17 2.66 -7.79 -5.70
N GLN A 18 3.71 -8.58 -5.98
CA GLN A 18 5.08 -8.34 -5.54
C GLN A 18 5.62 -6.98 -6.00
N GLN A 19 5.24 -6.53 -7.20
CA GLN A 19 5.73 -5.28 -7.77
C GLN A 19 4.80 -4.08 -7.46
N SER A 20 3.53 -4.34 -7.12
CA SER A 20 2.52 -3.30 -6.94
C SER A 20 2.30 -2.93 -5.49
N ILE A 21 1.74 -3.82 -4.67
CA ILE A 21 1.29 -3.49 -3.31
C ILE A 21 2.32 -3.84 -2.23
N GLU A 22 3.17 -4.86 -2.45
CA GLU A 22 4.19 -5.22 -1.45
C GLU A 22 5.18 -4.07 -1.16
N PRO A 23 5.64 -3.28 -2.15
CA PRO A 23 6.47 -2.11 -1.88
C PRO A 23 5.74 -1.04 -1.06
N VAL A 24 4.43 -0.89 -1.25
CA VAL A 24 3.61 0.06 -0.48
C VAL A 24 3.50 -0.40 0.97
N TYR A 25 3.33 -1.70 1.23
CA TYR A 25 3.35 -2.25 2.58
C TYR A 25 4.71 -2.14 3.25
N GLY A 26 5.79 -2.46 2.53
CA GLY A 26 7.16 -2.29 3.02
C GLY A 26 7.46 -0.84 3.39
N HIS A 27 7.12 0.11 2.51
CA HIS A 27 7.26 1.54 2.76
C HIS A 27 6.44 2.00 3.97
N THR A 28 5.20 1.54 4.10
CA THR A 28 4.31 1.91 5.21
C THR A 28 4.85 1.42 6.56
N LYS A 29 5.32 0.17 6.63
CA LYS A 29 5.81 -0.43 7.86
C LYS A 29 7.23 0.01 8.22
N HIS A 30 8.17 -0.05 7.29
CA HIS A 30 9.58 0.16 7.59
C HIS A 30 10.03 1.62 7.44
N ASN A 31 9.63 2.28 6.36
CA ASN A 31 10.09 3.65 6.10
C ASN A 31 9.25 4.68 6.85
N ARG A 32 7.93 4.48 6.91
CA ARG A 32 6.99 5.37 7.61
C ARG A 32 6.68 4.94 9.04
N ARG A 33 7.13 3.76 9.47
CA ARG A 33 6.98 3.24 10.85
C ARG A 33 5.53 3.12 11.33
N PHE A 34 4.57 2.89 10.43
CA PHE A 34 3.20 2.52 10.78
C PHE A 34 3.08 1.00 10.94
N ASP A 35 3.57 0.48 12.06
CA ASP A 35 3.59 -0.95 12.37
C ASP A 35 2.41 -1.42 13.22
N ARG A 36 1.72 -0.50 13.89
CA ARG A 36 0.54 -0.76 14.73
C ARG A 36 -0.58 0.28 14.53
N PHE A 37 -1.80 -0.15 14.75
CA PHE A 37 -2.96 0.73 14.83
C PHE A 37 -3.12 1.28 16.26
N HIS A 38 -3.47 2.55 16.38
CA HIS A 38 -3.70 3.20 17.66
C HIS A 38 -5.19 3.21 18.04
N ARG A 39 -6.07 3.14 17.05
CA ARG A 39 -7.52 3.09 17.26
C ARG A 39 -7.99 1.66 17.50
N ARG A 40 -9.10 1.51 18.23
CA ARG A 40 -9.79 0.22 18.44
C ARG A 40 -11.17 0.24 17.79
N GLY A 41 -11.64 -0.94 17.36
CA GLY A 41 -12.88 -1.09 16.62
C GLY A 41 -12.68 -0.96 15.10
N ARG A 42 -13.41 -1.80 14.34
CA ARG A 42 -13.22 -1.97 12.88
C ARG A 42 -13.31 -0.66 12.11
N LEU A 43 -14.32 0.17 12.42
CA LEU A 43 -14.53 1.45 11.74
C LEU A 43 -13.38 2.43 11.99
N ALA A 44 -12.94 2.56 13.24
CA ALA A 44 -11.88 3.49 13.59
C ALA A 44 -10.52 3.07 13.01
N VAL A 45 -10.20 1.77 13.04
CA VAL A 45 -9.01 1.20 12.39
C VAL A 45 -9.06 1.40 10.88
N GLN A 46 -10.23 1.24 10.25
CA GLN A 46 -10.39 1.49 8.82
C GLN A 46 -10.13 2.95 8.46
N THR A 47 -10.59 3.90 9.27
CA THR A 47 -10.30 5.33 9.08
C THR A 47 -8.81 5.63 9.22
N GLU A 48 -8.16 5.09 10.26
CA GLU A 48 -6.70 5.21 10.44
C GLU A 48 -5.93 4.67 9.23
N TRP A 49 -6.30 3.49 8.73
CA TRP A 49 -5.70 2.88 7.55
C TRP A 49 -5.90 3.71 6.27
N ARG A 50 -7.10 4.26 6.08
CA ARG A 50 -7.39 5.17 4.95
C ARG A 50 -6.53 6.42 4.98
N LEU A 51 -6.34 7.01 6.16
CA LEU A 51 -5.47 8.19 6.31
C LEU A 51 -4.00 7.89 5.99
N ILE A 52 -3.48 6.76 6.49
CA ILE A 52 -2.11 6.30 6.21
C ILE A 52 -1.91 6.09 4.70
N THR A 53 -2.84 5.42 4.03
CA THR A 53 -2.75 5.14 2.58
C THR A 53 -2.99 6.39 1.72
N MET A 54 -3.91 7.28 2.11
CA MET A 54 -4.15 8.55 1.44
C MET A 54 -2.90 9.43 1.45
N SER A 55 -2.23 9.57 2.60
CA SER A 55 -0.98 10.34 2.68
C SER A 55 0.15 9.75 1.82
N HIS A 56 0.21 8.43 1.63
CA HIS A 56 1.13 7.81 0.67
C HIS A 56 0.81 8.24 -0.78
N ASN A 57 -0.47 8.22 -1.17
CA ASN A 57 -0.91 8.62 -2.50
C ASN A 57 -0.65 10.11 -2.77
N LEU A 58 -0.95 10.99 -1.81
CA LEU A 58 -0.66 12.43 -1.92
C LEU A 58 0.83 12.69 -2.10
N ALA A 59 1.69 12.01 -1.34
CA ALA A 59 3.13 12.13 -1.49
C ALA A 59 3.63 11.65 -2.87
N LYS A 60 3.03 10.60 -3.44
CA LYS A 60 3.33 10.16 -4.82
C LYS A 60 2.92 11.22 -5.85
N LEU A 61 1.71 11.76 -5.73
CA LEU A 61 1.20 12.79 -6.63
C LEU A 61 2.08 14.04 -6.59
N HIS A 62 2.43 14.51 -5.39
CA HIS A 62 3.31 15.66 -5.22
C HIS A 62 4.68 15.44 -5.86
N ARG A 63 5.32 14.28 -5.64
CA ARG A 63 6.62 13.98 -6.30
C ARG A 63 6.50 13.96 -7.82
N HIS A 64 5.41 13.42 -8.35
CA HIS A 64 5.16 13.43 -9.79
C HIS A 64 5.01 14.86 -10.32
N GLN A 65 4.20 15.70 -9.67
CA GLN A 65 4.02 17.10 -10.05
C GLN A 65 5.35 17.86 -10.06
N ILE A 66 6.16 17.72 -9.00
CA ILE A 66 7.47 18.38 -8.93
C ILE A 66 8.43 17.88 -10.01
N ALA A 67 8.42 16.59 -10.33
CA ALA A 67 9.25 16.05 -11.41
C ALA A 67 8.83 16.58 -12.78
N THR A 68 7.52 16.66 -13.04
CA THR A 68 6.97 17.24 -14.29
C THR A 68 7.33 18.71 -14.44
N LEU A 69 7.26 19.51 -13.37
CA LEU A 69 7.58 20.94 -13.41
C LEU A 69 9.08 21.23 -13.59
N ARG A 70 9.95 20.25 -13.33
CA ARG A 70 11.41 20.37 -13.45
C ARG A 70 11.97 19.82 -14.77
N ALA A 71 11.13 19.15 -15.55
CA ALA A 71 11.45 18.64 -16.88
C ALA A 71 11.14 19.71 -17.94
#